data_AF-A0A0F5VVI1-F1
#
_entry.id   AF-A0A0F5VVI1-F1
#
_cell.length_a   1.000
_cell.length_b   1.000
_cell.length_c   1.000
_cell.angle_alpha   90.00
_cell.angle_beta   90.00
_cell.angle_gamma   90.00
#
_symmetry.space_group_name_H-M   'P 1'
#
loop_
_entity.id
_entity.type
_entity.pdbx_description
1 polymer ?
#
loop_
_entity_poly.entity_id
_entity_poly.type
_entity_poly.pdbx_seq_one_letter_code
_entity_poly.pdbx_strand_id
1 'polypeptide(L)'
;MFRPDRVDFHRQLALTALTYLDNGRRLDQTAAALFTHPNTVRYRLGRLREITAGSLNEPLADGGSGPLHTLHWRWALTTWLEVSPRSA
;
A
#
# COMPACT_ATOMS: atom_id res chain seq x y z
N MET A 1 -18.09 18.73 2.78
CA MET A 1 -18.47 17.96 1.58
C MET A 1 -17.68 16.65 1.58
N PHE A 2 -18.31 15.55 2.01
CA PHE A 2 -17.70 14.22 2.03
C PHE A 2 -17.66 13.68 0.60
N ARG A 3 -16.50 13.26 0.12
CA ARG A 3 -16.29 12.77 -1.24
C ARG A 3 -16.01 11.27 -1.18
N PRO A 4 -17.01 10.40 -1.41
CA PRO A 4 -16.86 8.95 -1.24
C PRO A 4 -15.75 8.37 -2.12
N ASP A 5 -15.50 8.97 -3.30
CA ASP A 5 -14.41 8.62 -4.21
C ASP A 5 -13.02 8.60 -3.55
N ARG A 6 -12.83 9.44 -2.53
CA ARG A 6 -11.55 9.57 -1.84
C ARG A 6 -11.27 8.42 -0.87
N VAL A 7 -12.30 7.90 -0.19
CA VAL A 7 -12.17 6.77 0.75
C VAL A 7 -11.85 5.49 -0.02
N ASP A 8 -12.52 5.28 -1.15
CA ASP A 8 -12.23 4.15 -2.04
C ASP A 8 -10.82 4.23 -2.63
N PHE A 9 -10.35 5.42 -2.95
CA PHE A 9 -8.98 5.62 -3.43
C PHE A 9 -7.94 5.26 -2.37
N HIS A 10 -8.07 5.75 -1.12
CA HIS A 10 -7.14 5.39 -0.03
C HIS A 10 -7.13 3.88 0.24
N ARG A 11 -8.29 3.22 0.14
CA ARG A 11 -8.39 1.76 0.22
C ARG A 11 -7.65 1.06 -0.91
N GLN A 12 -7.75 1.57 -2.13
CA GLN A 12 -6.98 1.05 -3.26
C GLN A 12 -5.47 1.22 -3.08
N LEU A 13 -5.02 2.32 -2.46
CA LEU A 13 -3.59 2.50 -2.13
C LEU A 13 -3.12 1.44 -1.14
N ALA A 14 -3.85 1.26 -0.04
CA ALA A 14 -3.51 0.30 1.00
C ALA A 14 -3.53 -1.15 0.48
N LEU A 15 -4.56 -1.52 -0.30
CA LEU A 15 -4.65 -2.83 -0.95
C LEU A 15 -3.46 -3.04 -1.90
N THR A 16 -3.13 -2.03 -2.71
CA THR A 16 -2.00 -2.12 -3.66
C THR A 16 -0.69 -2.37 -2.94
N ALA A 17 -0.45 -1.70 -1.82
CA ALA A 17 0.75 -1.88 -1.02
C ALA A 17 0.80 -3.25 -0.32
N LEU A 18 -0.32 -3.72 0.21
CA LEU A 18 -0.39 -5.05 0.84
C LEU A 18 -0.09 -6.14 -0.19
N THR A 19 -0.76 -6.11 -1.34
CA THR A 19 -0.50 -7.06 -2.44
C THR A 19 0.92 -6.95 -2.96
N TYR A 20 1.50 -5.75 -2.99
CA TYR A 20 2.91 -5.55 -3.35
C TYR A 20 3.87 -6.24 -2.38
N LEU A 21 3.64 -6.14 -1.07
CA LEU A 21 4.44 -6.82 -0.06
C LEU A 21 4.27 -8.35 -0.14
N ASP A 22 3.04 -8.85 -0.28
CA ASP A 22 2.75 -10.28 -0.40
C ASP A 22 3.39 -10.91 -1.66
N ASN A 23 3.55 -10.13 -2.74
CA ASN A 23 4.22 -10.55 -3.97
C ASN A 23 5.75 -10.35 -3.96
N GLY A 24 6.35 -10.14 -2.79
CA GLY A 24 7.79 -9.96 -2.65
C GLY A 24 8.29 -8.69 -3.36
N ARG A 25 7.47 -7.63 -3.38
CA ARG A 25 7.79 -6.33 -3.97
C ARG A 25 8.00 -6.34 -5.49
N ARG A 26 7.33 -7.26 -6.18
CA ARG A 26 7.36 -7.39 -7.64
C ARG A 26 6.16 -6.68 -8.28
N LEU A 27 6.43 -5.59 -9.03
CA LEU A 27 5.38 -4.76 -9.63
C LEU A 27 4.49 -5.53 -10.60
N ASP A 28 5.06 -6.37 -11.47
CA ASP A 28 4.29 -7.09 -12.50
C ASP A 28 3.35 -8.13 -11.88
N GLN A 29 3.81 -8.85 -10.85
CA GLN A 29 2.97 -9.80 -10.12
C GLN A 29 1.84 -9.09 -9.36
N THR A 30 2.14 -7.93 -8.78
CA THR A 30 1.14 -7.10 -8.09
C THR A 30 0.08 -6.59 -9.07
N ALA A 31 0.51 -6.13 -10.24
CA ALA A 31 -0.36 -5.63 -11.29
C ALA A 31 -1.30 -6.74 -11.80
N ALA A 32 -0.75 -7.94 -12.04
CA ALA A 32 -1.52 -9.12 -12.42
C ALA A 32 -2.54 -9.51 -11.33
N ALA A 33 -2.13 -9.56 -10.06
CA ALA A 33 -3.01 -9.91 -8.94
C ALA A 33 -4.16 -8.91 -8.72
N LEU A 34 -3.96 -7.64 -9.09
CA LEU A 34 -4.96 -6.57 -8.95
C LEU A 34 -5.72 -6.26 -10.25
N PHE A 35 -5.51 -7.04 -11.31
CA PHE A 35 -6.08 -6.79 -12.65
C PHE A 35 -5.88 -5.34 -13.11
N THR A 36 -4.68 -4.81 -12.93
CA THR A 36 -4.34 -3.43 -13.28
C THR A 36 -3.02 -3.36 -14.03
N HIS A 37 -2.67 -2.16 -14.51
CA HIS A 37 -1.42 -1.94 -15.23
C HIS A 37 -0.26 -1.66 -14.25
N PRO A 38 0.98 -2.12 -14.51
CA PRO A 38 2.15 -1.84 -13.66
C PRO A 38 2.38 -0.35 -13.36
N ASN A 39 2.06 0.53 -14.32
CA ASN A 39 2.13 1.99 -14.09
C ASN A 39 1.14 2.45 -13.02
N THR A 40 -0.07 1.88 -12.98
CA THR A 40 -1.05 2.19 -11.94
C THR A 40 -0.56 1.73 -10.57
N VAL A 41 0.09 0.57 -10.48
CA VAL A 41 0.73 0.11 -9.24
C VAL A 41 1.81 1.09 -8.79
N ARG A 42 2.73 1.47 -9.68
CA ARG A 42 3.79 2.45 -9.38
C ARG A 42 3.21 3.78 -8.90
N TYR A 43 2.19 4.28 -9.59
CA TYR A 43 1.49 5.51 -9.21
C TYR A 43 0.88 5.40 -7.82
N ARG A 44 0.13 4.33 -7.54
CA ARG A 44 -0.52 4.13 -6.23
C ARG A 44 0.50 3.99 -5.09
N LEU A 45 1.59 3.25 -5.30
CA LEU A 45 2.67 3.14 -4.31
C LEU A 45 3.37 4.47 -4.08
N GLY A 46 3.64 5.23 -5.14
CA GLY A 46 4.19 6.58 -5.05
C GLY A 46 3.27 7.51 -4.26
N ARG A 47 1.97 7.47 -4.56
CA ARG A 47 0.97 8.28 -3.84
C ARG A 47 0.84 7.87 -2.38
N LEU A 48 0.91 6.58 -2.07
CA LEU A 48 0.93 6.09 -0.68
C LEU A 48 2.17 6.61 0.06
N ARG A 49 3.34 6.63 -0.60
CA ARG A 49 4.58 7.16 -0.03
C ARG A 49 4.49 8.67 0.26
N GLU A 50 3.89 9.44 -0.64
CA GLU A 50 3.66 10.88 -0.45
C GLU A 50 2.79 11.16 0.77
N ILE A 51 1.70 10.40 0.97
CA ILE A 51 0.79 10.61 2.12
C ILE A 51 1.33 10.06 3.45
N THR A 52 2.25 9.09 3.40
CA THR A 52 2.93 8.52 4.57
C THR A 52 4.27 9.20 4.88
N ALA A 53 4.52 10.35 4.24
CA ALA A 53 5.71 11.17 4.42
C ALA A 53 7.04 10.42 4.20
N GLY A 54 7.09 9.44 3.29
CA GLY A 54 8.32 8.71 2.94
C GLY A 54 8.52 7.39 3.69
N SER A 55 7.82 7.17 4.80
CA SER A 55 8.01 6.04 5.74
C SER A 55 7.88 4.64 5.11
N LEU A 56 7.12 4.49 4.02
CA LEU A 56 6.89 3.19 3.37
C LEU A 56 8.20 2.51 2.93
N ASN A 57 9.20 3.30 2.54
CA ASN A 57 10.47 2.80 2.02
C ASN A 57 11.69 3.30 2.82
N GLU A 58 11.48 4.05 3.91
CA GLU A 58 12.57 4.49 4.76
C GLU A 58 13.01 3.35 5.69
N PRO A 59 14.32 3.05 5.76
CA PRO A 59 14.88 2.21 6.81
C PRO A 59 14.61 2.88 8.16
N LEU A 60 13.99 2.17 9.10
CA LEU A 60 13.95 2.58 10.50
C LEU A 60 15.38 2.54 11.07
N ALA A 61 16.20 3.58 10.88
CA ALA A 61 17.57 3.81 11.40
C ALA A 61 18.64 2.70 11.20
N ASP A 62 18.25 1.44 11.03
CA ASP A 62 19.08 0.23 11.02
C ASP A 62 18.72 -0.61 9.79
N GLY A 63 19.31 -0.31 8.63
CA GLY A 63 19.29 -1.23 7.47
C GLY A 63 17.95 -1.42 6.76
N GLY A 64 17.86 -0.93 5.52
CA GLY A 64 16.64 -0.92 4.72
C GLY A 64 15.92 -2.27 4.62
N SER A 65 14.60 -2.24 4.75
CA SER A 65 13.70 -3.32 4.31
C SER A 65 14.00 -4.70 4.88
N GLY A 66 14.38 -4.78 6.14
CA GLY A 66 14.40 -6.05 6.86
C GLY A 66 13.01 -6.69 6.98
N PRO A 67 12.92 -7.98 7.33
CA PRO A 67 11.65 -8.68 7.53
C PRO A 67 10.70 -7.97 8.51
N LEU A 68 11.24 -7.34 9.55
CA LEU A 68 10.45 -6.57 10.53
C LEU A 68 9.73 -5.37 9.91
N HIS A 69 10.36 -4.66 8.99
CA HIS A 69 9.73 -3.54 8.27
C HIS A 69 8.57 -4.04 7.40
N THR A 70 8.78 -5.16 6.70
CA THR A 70 7.73 -5.80 5.90
C THR A 70 6.57 -6.27 6.78
N LEU A 71 6.85 -6.88 7.93
CA LEU A 71 5.82 -7.31 8.88
C LEU A 71 5.05 -6.13 9.49
N HIS A 72 5.76 -5.06 9.86
CA HIS A 72 5.15 -3.83 10.39
C HIS A 72 4.17 -3.24 9.38
N TRP A 73 4.60 -3.05 8.12
CA TRP A 73 3.74 -2.52 7.08
C TRP A 73 2.59 -3.44 6.72
N ARG A 74 2.82 -4.76 6.68
CA ARG A 74 1.77 -5.74 6.44
C ARG A 74 0.71 -5.67 7.54
N TRP A 75 1.11 -5.67 8.81
CA TRP A 75 0.20 -5.51 9.94
C TRP A 75 -0.57 -4.18 9.89
N ALA A 76 0.12 -3.06 9.67
CA ALA A 76 -0.49 -1.74 9.64
C ALA A 76 -1.54 -1.62 8.51
N LEU A 77 -1.21 -2.09 7.31
CA LEU A 77 -2.11 -2.05 6.15
C LEU A 77 -3.32 -2.96 6.36
N THR A 78 -3.13 -4.19 6.84
CA THR A 78 -4.23 -5.11 7.13
C THR A 78 -5.15 -4.55 8.21
N THR A 79 -4.60 -4.08 9.33
CA THR A 79 -5.38 -3.50 10.43
C THR A 79 -6.17 -2.27 9.97
N TRP A 80 -5.55 -1.38 9.18
CA TRP A 80 -6.25 -0.21 8.67
C TRP A 80 -7.38 -0.58 7.69
N LEU A 81 -7.17 -1.60 6.85
CA LEU A 81 -8.19 -2.10 5.92
C LEU A 81 -9.38 -2.75 6.64
N GLU A 82 -9.17 -3.34 7.81
CA GLU A 82 -10.21 -3.92 8.66
C GLU A 82 -11.05 -2.84 9.38
N VAL A 83 -10.40 -1.77 9.84
CA VAL A 83 -11.05 -0.68 10.59
C VAL A 83 -11.74 0.35 9.67
N SER A 84 -11.31 0.47 8.41
CA SER A 84 -11.86 1.46 7.48
C SER A 84 -13.20 0.99 6.90
N PRO A 85 -14.34 1.68 7.19
CA PRO A 85 -15.64 1.28 6.67
C PRO A 85 -15.64 1.31 5.13
N ARG A 86 -16.17 0.25 4.53
CA ARG A 86 -16.36 0.16 3.08
C ARG A 86 -17.45 1.18 2.73
N SER A 87 -17.14 2.21 1.94
CA SER A 87 -18.16 3.12 1.41
C SER A 87 -19.18 2.27 0.67
N ALA A 88 -20.42 2.23 1.17
CA ALA A 88 -21.54 1.57 0.53
C ALA A 88 -22.11 2.44 -0.59
#